data_AF-A0A9D1YWJ6-F1
#
_entry.id   AF-A0A9D1YWJ6-F1
#
_cell.length_a   1.000
_cell.length_b   1.000
_cell.length_c   1.000
_cell.angle_alpha   90.00
_cell.angle_beta   90.00
_cell.angle_gamma   90.00
#
_symmetry.space_group_name_H-M   'P 1'
#
loop_
_entity.id
_entity.type
_entity.pdbx_description
1 polymer ?
#
loop_
_entity_poly.entity_id
_entity_poly.type
_entity_poly.pdbx_seq_one_letter_code
_entity_poly.pdbx_strand_id
1 'polypeptide(L)'
;MKRTNIYLDERQTKELDHRAEMEGISRAELVRRLIDAGLREAPGNHRALQSAIDFSFGAIAVDEGTSREEGAREEHLEQLWRLER
;
A
#
# COMPACT_ATOMS: atom_id res chain seq x y z
N MET A 1 30.85 1.17 -2.55
CA MET A 1 29.89 0.81 -3.62
C MET A 1 30.62 0.03 -4.70
N LYS A 2 29.99 -1.02 -5.26
CA LYS A 2 30.45 -1.66 -6.50
C LYS A 2 29.68 -1.06 -7.67
N ARG A 3 30.36 -0.76 -8.78
CA ARG A 3 29.73 -0.20 -9.99
C ARG A 3 29.08 -1.33 -10.78
N THR A 4 27.78 -1.21 -11.04
CA THR A 4 27.02 -2.11 -11.91
C THR A 4 26.44 -1.28 -13.05
N ASN A 5 26.66 -1.72 -14.28
CA ASN A 5 26.04 -1.11 -15.45
C ASN A 5 24.79 -1.91 -15.82
N ILE A 6 23.66 -1.23 -15.98
CA ILE A 6 22.39 -1.83 -16.37
C ILE A 6 22.00 -1.21 -17.71
N TYR A 7 21.72 -2.06 -18.71
CA TYR A 7 21.29 -1.63 -20.03
C TYR A 7 19.76 -1.63 -20.05
N LEU A 8 19.17 -0.48 -20.37
CA LEU A 8 17.74 -0.25 -20.38
C LEU A 8 17.34 0.30 -21.75
N ASP A 9 16.11 -0.02 -22.16
CA ASP A 9 15.55 0.61 -23.35
C ASP A 9 15.13 2.07 -23.07
N GLU A 10 14.81 2.82 -24.14
CA GLU A 10 14.42 4.23 -24.02
C GLU A 10 13.14 4.42 -23.19
N ARG A 11 12.19 3.50 -23.31
CA ARG A 11 10.91 3.58 -22.60
C ARG A 11 11.12 3.39 -21.10
N GLN A 12 11.92 2.41 -20.72
CA GLN A 12 12.31 2.16 -19.33
C GLN A 12 13.07 3.35 -18.74
N THR A 13 13.98 3.93 -19.52
CA THR A 13 14.76 5.10 -19.09
C THR A 13 13.85 6.31 -18.84
N LYS A 14 12.94 6.60 -19.76
CA LYS A 14 11.95 7.69 -19.61
C LYS A 14 11.04 7.51 -18.41
N GLU A 15 10.55 6.29 -18.19
CA GLU A 15 9.70 5.98 -17.03
C GLU A 15 10.44 6.18 -15.70
N LEU A 16 11.71 5.75 -15.62
CA LEU A 16 12.54 5.95 -14.43
C LEU A 16 12.84 7.42 -14.19
N ASP A 17 13.15 8.19 -15.24
CA ASP A 17 13.40 9.62 -15.13
C ASP A 17 12.14 10.35 -14.64
N HIS A 18 10.98 10.06 -15.25
CA HIS A 18 9.72 10.68 -14.85
C HIS A 18 9.35 10.39 -13.39
N ARG A 19 9.49 9.15 -12.92
CA ARG A 19 9.24 8.80 -11.52
C ARG A 19 10.23 9.46 -10.56
N ALA A 20 11.51 9.51 -10.95
CA ALA A 20 12.54 10.14 -10.13
C ALA A 20 12.28 11.64 -9.97
N GLU A 21 11.83 12.32 -11.03
CA GLU A 21 11.38 13.72 -11.00
C GLU A 21 10.19 13.91 -10.07
N MET A 22 9.16 13.05 -10.19
CA MET A 22 7.97 13.09 -9.32
C MET A 22 8.31 12.91 -7.84
N GLU A 23 9.33 12.10 -7.52
CA GLU A 23 9.81 11.86 -6.15
C GLU A 23 10.86 12.89 -5.69
N GLY A 24 11.34 13.78 -6.56
CA GLY A 24 12.39 14.75 -6.25
C GLY A 24 13.75 14.12 -5.93
N ILE A 25 14.03 12.92 -6.48
CA ILE A 25 15.28 12.18 -6.24
C ILE A 25 16.02 11.93 -7.55
N SER A 26 17.29 11.53 -7.45
CA SER A 26 18.04 11.10 -8.64
C SER A 26 17.55 9.75 -9.16
N ARG A 27 17.63 9.53 -10.48
CA ARG A 27 17.39 8.21 -11.09
C ARG A 27 18.19 7.09 -10.40
N ALA A 28 19.45 7.34 -10.04
CA ALA A 28 20.30 6.35 -9.37
C ALA A 28 19.83 6.02 -7.94
N GLU A 29 19.18 6.95 -7.25
CA GLU A 29 18.53 6.69 -5.97
C GLU A 29 17.26 5.86 -6.15
N LEU A 30 16.42 6.23 -7.13
CA LEU A 30 15.21 5.46 -7.45
C LEU A 30 15.54 4.00 -7.78
N VAL A 31 16.52 3.77 -8.67
CA VAL A 31 16.97 2.42 -9.04
C VAL A 31 17.44 1.62 -7.83
N ARG A 32 18.18 2.24 -6.90
CA ARG A 32 18.62 1.58 -5.66
C ARG A 32 17.43 1.17 -4.79
N ARG A 33 16.46 2.07 -4.58
CA ARG A 33 15.25 1.79 -3.79
C ARG A 33 14.42 0.65 -4.39
N LEU A 34 14.26 0.63 -5.71
CA LEU A 34 13.54 -0.44 -6.41
C LEU A 34 14.26 -1.79 -6.26
N ILE A 35 15.59 -1.81 -6.35
CA ILE A 35 16.37 -3.02 -6.11
C ILE A 35 16.24 -3.47 -4.65
N ASP A 36 16.37 -2.56 -3.69
CA ASP A 36 16.23 -2.88 -2.27
C ASP A 36 14.82 -3.41 -1.94
N ALA A 37 13.78 -2.81 -2.51
CA ALA A 37 12.40 -3.27 -2.35
C ALA A 37 12.20 -4.67 -2.95
N GLY A 38 12.65 -4.89 -4.19
CA GLY A 38 12.56 -6.21 -4.84
C GLY A 38 13.36 -7.29 -4.10
N LEU A 39 14.48 -6.94 -3.47
CA LEU A 39 15.25 -7.86 -2.63
C LEU A 39 14.58 -8.15 -1.28
N ARG A 40 13.84 -7.19 -0.70
CA ARG A 40 13.02 -7.42 0.51
C ARG A 40 11.81 -8.30 0.21
N GLU A 41 11.25 -8.20 -0.99
CA GLU A 41 10.13 -9.03 -1.46
C GLU A 41 10.57 -10.39 -2.04
N ALA A 42 11.88 -10.66 -2.11
CA ALA A 42 12.40 -11.94 -2.57
C ALA A 42 11.83 -13.10 -1.72
N PRO A 43 11.53 -14.26 -2.34
CA PRO A 43 10.43 -15.12 -1.95
C PRO A 43 10.72 -15.85 -0.63
N GLY A 44 10.23 -15.27 0.46
CA GLY A 44 10.22 -15.90 1.77
C GLY A 44 8.85 -15.98 2.41
N ASN A 45 7.83 -15.24 1.95
CA ASN A 45 6.56 -15.26 2.66
C ASN A 45 5.33 -14.77 1.91
N HIS A 46 5.35 -14.67 0.57
CA HIS A 46 4.13 -14.26 -0.16
C HIS A 46 2.94 -15.17 0.17
N ARG A 47 3.19 -16.48 0.33
CA ARG A 47 2.19 -17.44 0.75
C ARG A 47 1.71 -17.24 2.20
N ALA A 48 2.60 -16.92 3.15
CA ALA A 48 2.16 -16.70 4.53
C ALA A 48 1.51 -15.32 4.72
N LEU A 49 1.91 -14.31 3.94
CA LEU A 49 1.23 -13.02 3.89
C LEU A 49 -0.18 -13.20 3.31
N GLN A 50 -0.30 -13.95 2.21
CA GLN A 50 -1.61 -14.32 1.65
C GLN A 50 -2.43 -15.11 2.68
N SER A 51 -1.85 -16.11 3.35
CA SER A 51 -2.56 -16.85 4.41
C SER A 51 -2.93 -15.99 5.61
N ALA A 52 -2.15 -14.98 5.97
CA ALA A 52 -2.49 -14.04 7.03
C ALA A 52 -3.64 -13.10 6.61
N ILE A 53 -3.67 -12.69 5.34
CA ILE A 53 -4.79 -11.94 4.74
C ILE A 53 -6.04 -12.82 4.73
N ASP A 54 -5.97 -14.02 4.16
CA ASP A 54 -7.10 -14.97 4.10
C ASP A 54 -7.61 -15.32 5.50
N PHE A 55 -6.73 -15.46 6.49
CA PHE A 55 -7.12 -15.67 7.89
C PHE A 55 -7.81 -14.44 8.49
N SER A 56 -7.25 -13.24 8.28
CA SER A 56 -7.81 -11.99 8.80
C SER A 56 -9.18 -11.67 8.18
N PHE A 57 -9.35 -11.93 6.89
CA PHE A 57 -10.61 -11.73 6.17
C PHE A 57 -11.58 -12.91 6.28
N GLY A 58 -11.10 -14.12 6.54
CA GLY A 58 -11.92 -15.31 6.82
C GLY A 58 -12.45 -15.37 8.26
N ALA A 59 -11.83 -14.64 9.19
CA ALA A 59 -12.31 -14.46 10.56
C ALA A 59 -13.41 -13.39 10.68
N ILE A 60 -13.58 -12.54 9.67
CA ILE A 60 -14.80 -11.76 9.49
C ILE A 60 -15.80 -12.76 8.93
N ALA A 61 -16.48 -13.48 9.83
CA ALA A 61 -17.83 -13.92 9.52
C ALA A 61 -18.51 -12.72 8.86
N VAL A 62 -19.13 -12.93 7.70
CA VAL A 62 -20.02 -11.96 7.08
C VAL A 62 -21.12 -11.71 8.11
N ASP A 63 -20.84 -10.87 9.08
CA ASP A 63 -21.83 -10.21 9.91
C ASP A 63 -22.59 -9.41 8.89
N GLU A 64 -23.84 -9.84 8.69
CA GLU A 64 -24.78 -9.31 7.73
C GLU A 64 -24.58 -7.80 7.65
N GLY A 65 -24.03 -7.36 6.52
CA GLY A 65 -23.33 -6.08 6.44
C GLY A 65 -24.13 -5.03 7.16
N THR A 66 -23.53 -4.39 8.19
CA THR A 66 -24.17 -3.30 8.92
C THR A 66 -24.76 -2.36 7.88
N SER A 67 -26.07 -2.44 7.71
CA SER A 67 -26.79 -1.61 6.77
C SER A 67 -26.42 -0.20 7.18
N ARG A 68 -25.79 0.56 6.28
CA ARG A 68 -25.71 2.00 6.44
C ARG A 68 -27.13 2.51 6.18
N GLU A 69 -28.02 2.29 7.15
CA GLU A 69 -29.32 2.95 7.11
C GLU A 69 -29.04 4.44 7.20
N GLU A 70 -29.54 5.18 6.20
CA GLU A 70 -29.50 6.63 6.18
C GLU A 70 -30.01 7.16 7.52
N GLY A 71 -29.22 7.99 8.19
CA GLY A 71 -29.56 8.59 9.49
C GLY A 71 -28.89 7.96 10.72
N ALA A 72 -28.41 6.71 10.66
CA ALA A 72 -27.79 6.06 11.84
C ALA A 72 -26.55 6.80 12.36
N ARG A 73 -25.79 7.44 11.46
CA ARG A 73 -24.66 8.30 11.83
C ARG A 73 -25.11 9.62 12.46
N GLU A 74 -26.20 10.20 11.98
CA GLU A 74 -26.73 11.47 12.51
C GLU A 74 -27.29 11.29 13.92
N GLU A 75 -28.05 10.22 14.15
CA GLU A 75 -28.55 9.88 15.49
C GLU A 75 -27.43 9.61 16.49
N HIS A 76 -26.38 8.89 16.08
CA HIS A 76 -25.23 8.64 16.93
C HIS A 76 -24.49 9.93 17.33
N LEU A 77 -24.35 10.86 16.39
CA LEU A 77 -23.72 12.17 16.65
C LEU A 77 -24.57 13.03 17.59
N GLU A 78 -25.91 13.04 17.44
CA GLU A 78 -26.79 13.72 18.39
C GLU A 78 -26.67 13.15 19.81
N GLN A 79 -26.53 11.83 19.93
CA GLN A 79 -26.43 11.17 21.22
C GLN A 79 -25.14 11.57 21.97
N LEU A 80 -24.01 11.63 21.25
CA LEU A 80 -22.75 12.11 21.79
C LEU A 80 -22.83 13.57 22.25
N TRP A 81 -23.48 14.43 21.46
CA TRP A 81 -23.65 15.85 21.79
C TRP A 81 -24.54 16.09 23.02
N ARG A 82 -25.50 15.19 23.31
CA ARG A 82 -26.31 15.26 24.54
C ARG A 82 -25.55 14.82 25.78
N LEU A 83 -24.56 13.95 25.64
CA LEU A 83 -23.75 13.45 26.76
C LEU A 83 -22.67 14.45 27.21
N GLU A 84 -22.27 15.37 26.33
CA GLU A 84 -21.31 16.44 26.63
C GLU A 84 -21.96 17.70 27.26
N ARG A 85 -23.23 17.62 27.71
CA ARG A 85 -23.96 18.74 28.31
C ARG A 85 -24.34 18.51 29.77
#